data_AF-A0A8J3PLA7-F1
#
_entry.id   AF-A0A8J3PLA7-F1
#
_cell.length_a   1.000
_cell.length_b   1.000
_cell.length_c   1.000
_cell.angle_alpha   90.00
_cell.angle_beta   90.00
_cell.angle_gamma   90.00
#
_symmetry.space_group_name_H-M   'P 1'
#
loop_
_entity.id
_entity.type
_entity.pdbx_description
1 polymer ?
#
loop_
_entity_poly.entity_id
_entity_poly.type
_entity_poly.pdbx_seq_one_letter_code
_entity_poly.pdbx_strand_id
1 'polypeptide(L)'
;MAVRYTLHWGRDNARRLATVAELDGLLSFLTTVRGRDGAPHGVDLLPAGATGGGLQLGIGHPHRAFVVWLDASETGPAAGGSYGIDDDLEAWPEPIGFDCGVEVVDFKPAWTRVTPRQAMEAAREYMLTGARPTFLRFDGNA
;
A
#
# COMPACT_ATOMS: atom_id res chain seq x y z
N MET A 1 3.47 -18.36 -17.19
CA MET A 1 4.17 -17.60 -16.12
C MET A 1 3.56 -18.00 -14.79
N ALA A 2 4.35 -18.27 -13.76
CA ALA A 2 3.82 -18.58 -12.43
C ALA A 2 3.30 -17.30 -11.75
N VAL A 3 2.15 -17.39 -11.07
CA VAL A 3 1.62 -16.31 -10.23
C VAL A 3 2.62 -16.02 -9.12
N ARG A 4 2.91 -14.73 -8.87
CA ARG A 4 3.90 -14.31 -7.87
C ARG A 4 3.29 -13.57 -6.69
N TYR A 5 2.23 -12.79 -6.92
CA TYR A 5 1.63 -11.95 -5.91
C TYR A 5 0.10 -11.98 -5.98
N THR A 6 -0.54 -11.57 -4.88
CA THR A 6 -1.97 -11.29 -4.81
C THR A 6 -2.14 -9.86 -4.30
N LEU A 7 -2.97 -9.06 -4.97
CA LEU A 7 -3.42 -7.77 -4.47
C LEU A 7 -4.79 -7.93 -3.81
N HIS A 8 -4.94 -7.44 -2.58
CA HIS A 8 -6.18 -7.42 -1.81
C HIS A 8 -6.67 -5.99 -1.63
N TRP A 9 -7.99 -5.78 -1.65
CA TRP A 9 -8.60 -4.48 -1.37
C TRP A 9 -10.05 -4.64 -0.90
N GLY A 10 -10.52 -3.70 -0.09
CA GLY A 10 -11.81 -3.86 0.56
C GLY A 10 -11.83 -5.12 1.44
N ARG A 11 -13.03 -5.60 1.80
CA ARG A 11 -13.17 -6.76 2.68
C ARG A 11 -12.85 -8.10 1.99
N ASP A 12 -13.34 -8.26 0.76
CA ASP A 12 -13.46 -9.59 0.13
C ASP A 12 -12.82 -9.66 -1.27
N ASN A 13 -12.22 -8.57 -1.76
CA ASN A 13 -11.65 -8.57 -3.10
C ASN A 13 -10.17 -8.95 -3.08
N ALA A 14 -9.80 -9.84 -4.00
CA ALA A 14 -8.42 -10.22 -4.24
C ALA A 14 -8.20 -10.54 -5.71
N ARG A 15 -7.02 -10.22 -6.23
CA ARG A 15 -6.62 -10.59 -7.59
C ARG A 15 -5.18 -11.08 -7.62
N ARG A 16 -4.99 -12.27 -8.21
CA ARG A 16 -3.66 -12.83 -8.49
C ARG A 16 -3.00 -12.08 -9.64
N LEU A 17 -1.71 -11.80 -9.49
CA LEU A 17 -0.89 -11.03 -10.43
C LEU A 17 0.36 -11.83 -10.80
N ALA A 18 0.67 -11.86 -12.10
CA ALA A 18 1.86 -12.49 -12.65
C ALA A 18 2.83 -11.47 -13.24
N THR A 19 2.36 -10.27 -13.61
CA THR A 19 3.16 -9.23 -14.28
C THR A 19 2.94 -7.83 -13.70
N VAL A 20 3.95 -6.97 -13.86
CA VAL A 20 3.85 -5.55 -13.48
C VAL A 20 2.75 -4.82 -14.25
N ALA A 21 2.51 -5.19 -15.51
CA ALA A 21 1.43 -4.59 -16.31
C ALA A 21 0.03 -4.87 -15.73
N GLU A 22 -0.20 -6.07 -15.19
CA GLU A 22 -1.46 -6.39 -14.51
C GLU A 22 -1.62 -5.60 -13.21
N LEU A 23 -0.52 -5.43 -12.46
CA LEU A 23 -0.50 -4.59 -11.26
C LEU A 23 -0.85 -3.14 -11.61
N ASP A 24 -0.17 -2.56 -12.60
CA ASP A 24 -0.40 -1.18 -13.04
C ASP A 24 -1.84 -0.93 -13.49
N GLY A 25 -2.38 -1.83 -14.31
CA GLY A 25 -3.76 -1.73 -14.77
C GLY A 25 -4.76 -1.80 -13.61
N LEU A 26 -4.51 -2.67 -12.63
CA LEU A 26 -5.39 -2.80 -11.46
C LEU A 26 -5.29 -1.59 -10.53
N LEU A 27 -4.09 -1.12 -10.20
CA LEU A 27 -3.90 0.08 -9.37
C LEU A 27 -4.51 1.31 -10.05
N SER A 28 -4.33 1.47 -11.37
CA SER A 28 -4.96 2.53 -12.13
C SER A 28 -6.50 2.45 -12.05
N PHE A 29 -7.08 1.26 -12.25
CA PHE A 29 -8.52 1.08 -12.07
C PHE A 29 -9.00 1.48 -10.67
N LEU A 30 -8.26 1.10 -9.61
CA LEU A 30 -8.61 1.42 -8.24
C LEU A 30 -8.59 2.92 -7.92
N THR A 31 -7.84 3.74 -8.68
CA THR A 31 -7.94 5.21 -8.55
C THR A 31 -9.27 5.79 -9.03
N THR A 32 -9.98 5.07 -9.91
CA THR A 32 -11.24 5.51 -10.53
C THR A 32 -12.47 5.12 -9.73
N VAL A 33 -12.35 4.13 -8.85
CA VAL A 33 -13.41 3.72 -7.93
C VAL A 33 -13.18 4.33 -6.54
N ARG A 34 -14.22 4.26 -5.71
CA ARG A 34 -14.14 4.70 -4.31
C ARG A 34 -14.43 3.52 -3.40
N GLY A 35 -13.71 3.49 -2.28
CA GLY A 35 -13.96 2.56 -1.20
C GLY A 35 -15.16 2.97 -0.36
N ARG A 36 -15.23 2.36 0.82
CA ARG A 36 -16.23 2.70 1.83
C ARG A 36 -16.27 4.21 2.09
N ASP A 37 -17.49 4.74 2.18
CA ASP A 37 -17.77 6.16 2.47
C ASP A 37 -17.12 7.17 1.50
N GLY A 38 -16.74 6.72 0.30
CA GLY A 38 -16.05 7.58 -0.67
C GLY A 38 -14.55 7.70 -0.43
N ALA A 39 -13.98 6.93 0.51
CA ALA A 39 -12.57 6.97 0.83
C ALA A 39 -11.68 6.39 -0.30
N PRO A 40 -10.43 6.86 -0.43
CA PRO A 40 -9.35 6.12 -1.08
C PRO A 40 -9.19 4.70 -0.53
N HIS A 41 -8.61 3.79 -1.29
CA HIS A 41 -8.37 2.40 -0.88
C HIS A 41 -7.02 2.22 -0.17
N GLY A 42 -7.02 1.45 0.92
CA GLY A 42 -5.85 0.71 1.38
C GLY A 42 -5.80 -0.65 0.66
N VAL A 43 -4.68 -0.98 0.03
CA VAL A 43 -4.50 -2.25 -0.71
C VAL A 43 -3.27 -3.00 -0.24
N ASP A 44 -3.37 -4.32 -0.11
CA ASP A 44 -2.26 -5.18 0.30
C ASP A 44 -1.72 -5.97 -0.89
N LEU A 45 -0.43 -5.82 -1.19
CA LEU A 45 0.30 -6.58 -2.18
C LEU A 45 1.19 -7.61 -1.46
N LEU A 46 0.76 -8.87 -1.48
CA LEU A 46 1.39 -9.97 -0.74
C LEU A 46 1.92 -11.03 -1.71
N PRO A 47 2.95 -11.81 -1.34
CA PRO A 47 3.33 -13.01 -2.09
C PRO A 47 2.13 -13.94 -2.25
N ALA A 48 2.04 -14.64 -3.39
CA ALA A 48 0.88 -15.48 -3.67
C ALA A 48 0.72 -16.60 -2.63
N GLY A 49 -0.43 -16.60 -1.94
CA GLY A 49 -0.74 -17.56 -0.88
C GLY A 49 -0.24 -17.17 0.51
N ALA A 50 0.46 -16.05 0.66
CA ALA A 50 0.80 -15.48 1.95
C ALA A 50 -0.41 -14.75 2.55
N THR A 51 -0.49 -14.75 3.89
CA THR A 51 -1.49 -14.03 4.68
C THR A 51 -0.89 -12.84 5.44
N GLY A 52 0.40 -12.56 5.22
CA GLY A 52 1.16 -11.52 5.89
C GLY A 52 2.51 -11.34 5.21
N GLY A 53 3.17 -10.22 5.51
CA GLY A 53 4.39 -9.80 4.84
C GLY A 53 4.14 -9.23 3.45
N GLY A 54 4.83 -8.15 3.09
CA GLY A 54 4.70 -7.50 1.78
C GLY A 54 4.51 -6.00 1.88
N LEU A 55 3.61 -5.45 1.06
CA LEU A 55 3.44 -3.99 0.94
C LEU A 55 1.97 -3.60 1.05
N GLN A 56 1.63 -2.70 1.96
CA GLN A 56 0.33 -2.02 1.96
C GLN A 56 0.46 -0.63 1.35
N LEU A 57 -0.54 -0.19 0.58
CA LEU A 57 -0.50 1.04 -0.19
C LEU A 57 -1.83 1.81 -0.09
N GLY A 58 -1.74 3.13 -0.02
CA GLY A 58 -2.89 4.02 -0.19
C GLY A 58 -3.08 4.42 -1.66
N ILE A 59 -4.27 4.21 -2.23
CA ILE A 59 -4.61 4.47 -3.64
C ILE A 59 -5.90 5.28 -3.75
N GLY A 60 -5.88 6.37 -4.52
CA GLY A 60 -7.08 7.13 -4.91
C GLY A 60 -7.19 8.55 -4.34
N HIS A 61 -6.38 8.92 -3.34
CA HIS A 61 -6.26 10.32 -2.93
C HIS A 61 -5.42 11.10 -3.96
N PRO A 62 -5.83 12.33 -4.37
CA PRO A 62 -5.22 13.01 -5.51
C PRO A 62 -3.77 13.46 -5.30
N HIS A 63 -3.35 13.67 -4.05
CA HIS A 63 -2.06 14.31 -3.74
C HIS A 63 -1.12 13.50 -2.85
N ARG A 64 -1.67 12.48 -2.18
CA ARG A 64 -1.00 11.75 -1.11
C ARG A 64 -1.39 10.29 -1.16
N ALA A 65 -0.51 9.47 -0.67
CA ALA A 65 -0.67 8.04 -0.52
C ALA A 65 0.09 7.65 0.75
N PHE A 66 0.03 6.38 1.10
CA PHE A 66 0.93 5.80 2.09
C PHE A 66 1.55 4.54 1.50
N VAL A 67 2.68 4.11 2.05
CA VAL A 67 3.32 2.83 1.77
C VAL A 67 3.72 2.24 3.11
N VAL A 68 3.31 1.01 3.42
CA VAL A 68 3.74 0.29 4.61
C VAL A 68 4.47 -0.97 4.18
N TRP A 69 5.68 -1.15 4.66
CA TRP A 69 6.37 -2.43 4.59
C TRP A 69 5.87 -3.30 5.74
N LEU A 70 5.21 -4.39 5.40
CA LEU A 70 4.71 -5.39 6.34
C LEU A 70 5.82 -6.42 6.54
N ASP A 71 6.41 -6.49 7.74
CA ASP A 71 7.43 -7.49 8.02
C ASP A 71 6.79 -8.89 8.14
N ALA A 72 7.30 -9.85 7.36
CA ALA A 72 6.79 -11.23 7.37
C ALA A 72 7.18 -12.00 8.65
N SER A 73 8.20 -11.52 9.38
CA SER A 73 8.70 -12.15 10.61
C SER A 73 7.90 -11.80 11.86
N GLU A 74 7.09 -10.74 11.78
CA GLU A 74 6.23 -10.34 12.89
C GLU A 74 4.83 -10.94 12.72
N THR A 75 4.47 -11.86 13.61
CA THR A 75 3.13 -12.45 13.65
C THR A 75 2.42 -12.06 14.94
N GLY A 76 1.23 -11.48 14.83
CA GLY A 76 0.38 -11.11 15.96
C GLY A 76 -0.17 -9.69 15.85
N PRO A 77 -1.02 -9.27 16.80
CA PRO A 77 -1.67 -7.94 16.78
C PRO A 77 -0.70 -6.75 16.96
N ALA A 78 0.58 -7.04 17.23
CA ALA A 78 1.67 -6.07 17.33
C ALA A 78 2.68 -6.17 16.17
N ALA A 79 2.37 -6.93 15.12
CA ALA A 79 3.19 -6.96 13.91
C ALA A 79 3.22 -5.56 13.29
N GLY A 80 4.31 -4.85 13.56
CA GLY A 80 4.53 -3.47 13.18
C GLY A 80 4.91 -3.40 11.70
N GLY A 81 4.18 -2.57 10.97
CA GLY A 81 4.65 -2.09 9.68
C GLY A 81 5.62 -0.94 9.86
N SER A 82 6.50 -0.73 8.89
CA SER A 82 7.25 0.53 8.78
C SER A 82 6.67 1.37 7.64
N TYR A 83 6.47 2.66 7.90
CA TYR A 83 5.92 3.59 6.91
C TYR A 83 7.04 4.08 5.99
N GLY A 84 6.80 4.04 4.69
CA GLY A 84 7.65 4.69 3.69
C GLY A 84 7.45 6.19 3.73
N ILE A 85 8.55 6.92 3.84
CA ILE A 85 8.61 8.37 3.96
C ILE A 85 9.49 8.92 2.84
N ASP A 86 8.94 9.87 2.08
CA ASP A 86 9.70 10.82 1.30
C ASP A 86 10.06 12.00 2.19
N ASP A 87 11.35 12.13 2.52
CA ASP A 87 11.84 13.17 3.42
C ASP A 87 11.75 14.58 2.81
N ASP A 88 11.61 14.70 1.49
CA ASP A 88 11.43 15.97 0.78
C ASP A 88 9.96 16.39 0.67
N LEU A 89 9.01 15.49 0.95
CA LEU A 89 7.59 15.80 0.91
C LEU A 89 7.09 16.24 2.28
N GLU A 90 6.47 17.41 2.38
CA GLU A 90 5.86 17.84 3.65
C GLU A 90 4.69 16.94 4.07
N ALA A 91 4.54 16.78 5.39
CA ALA A 91 3.39 16.11 5.99
C ALA A 91 2.08 16.77 5.54
N TRP A 92 1.04 15.96 5.30
CA TRP A 92 -0.28 16.50 4.96
C TRP A 92 -0.87 17.26 6.16
N PRO A 93 -1.62 18.37 5.99
CA PRO A 93 -2.08 19.18 7.13
C PRO A 93 -3.04 18.44 8.09
N GLU A 94 -3.73 17.41 7.61
CA GLU A 94 -4.75 16.67 8.37
C GLU A 94 -4.62 15.15 8.14
N PRO A 95 -5.21 14.31 9.00
CA PRO A 95 -5.29 12.88 8.72
C PRO A 95 -6.07 12.58 7.43
N ILE A 96 -5.70 11.50 6.75
CA ILE A 96 -6.40 11.02 5.55
C ILE A 96 -6.97 9.63 5.84
N GLY A 97 -8.28 9.48 5.69
CA GLY A 97 -8.97 8.20 5.81
C GLY A 97 -8.76 7.31 4.57
N PHE A 98 -8.36 6.05 4.77
CA PHE A 98 -8.28 5.03 3.72
C PHE A 98 -9.15 3.82 4.09
N ASP A 99 -9.91 3.30 3.12
CA ASP A 99 -10.67 2.05 3.27
C ASP A 99 -9.71 0.84 3.27
N CYS A 100 -9.40 0.35 4.47
CA CYS A 100 -8.57 -0.84 4.70
C CYS A 100 -9.43 -2.11 4.82
N GLY A 101 -10.63 -2.10 4.23
CA GLY A 101 -11.50 -3.27 4.08
C GLY A 101 -12.49 -3.50 5.22
N VAL A 102 -12.01 -3.55 6.46
CA VAL A 102 -12.88 -3.71 7.63
C VAL A 102 -13.48 -2.37 8.03
N GLU A 103 -12.72 -1.29 7.92
CA GLU A 103 -13.08 0.08 8.28
C GLU A 103 -12.25 1.09 7.47
N VAL A 104 -12.67 2.36 7.53
CA VAL A 104 -11.85 3.48 7.09
C VAL A 104 -10.91 3.84 8.24
N VAL A 105 -9.60 3.83 7.98
CA VAL A 105 -8.56 4.13 8.96
C VAL A 105 -7.95 5.49 8.65
N ASP A 106 -7.89 6.37 9.65
CA ASP A 106 -7.22 7.66 9.54
C ASP A 106 -5.70 7.50 9.67
N PHE A 107 -5.00 7.78 8.58
CA PHE A 107 -3.54 7.80 8.57
C PHE A 107 -3.03 9.18 8.98
N LYS A 108 -2.07 9.22 9.91
CA LYS A 108 -1.48 10.48 10.38
C LYS A 108 -0.83 11.25 9.24
N PRO A 109 -0.81 12.59 9.31
CA PRO A 109 -0.01 13.47 8.45
C PRO A 109 1.37 12.94 8.03
N ALA A 110 2.17 12.47 9.00
CA ALA A 110 3.53 11.99 8.75
C ALA A 110 3.56 10.68 7.95
N TRP A 111 2.54 9.83 8.07
CA TRP A 111 2.46 8.52 7.42
C TRP A 111 2.10 8.60 5.94
N THR A 112 1.56 9.74 5.51
CA THR A 112 1.11 9.96 4.14
C THR A 112 2.11 10.77 3.32
N ARG A 113 3.36 10.88 3.78
CA ARG A 113 4.48 11.53 3.07
C ARG A 113 4.95 10.71 1.86
N VAL A 114 4.02 10.34 1.00
CA VAL A 114 4.23 9.63 -0.26
C VAL A 114 3.25 10.18 -1.29
N THR A 115 3.71 10.40 -2.52
CA THR A 115 2.82 10.75 -3.64
C THR A 115 2.16 9.50 -4.25
N PRO A 116 0.99 9.62 -4.91
CA PRO A 116 0.36 8.48 -5.59
C PRO A 116 1.28 7.78 -6.60
N ARG A 117 2.11 8.56 -7.31
CA ARG A 117 3.12 8.02 -8.24
C ARG A 117 4.16 7.16 -7.51
N GLN A 118 4.69 7.65 -6.39
CA GLN A 118 5.66 6.90 -5.58
C GLN A 118 5.07 5.63 -5.00
N ALA A 119 3.80 5.63 -4.58
CA ALA A 119 3.14 4.41 -4.11
C ALA A 119 3.07 3.34 -5.22
N MET A 120 2.76 3.74 -6.46
CA MET A 120 2.79 2.83 -7.61
C MET A 120 4.22 2.34 -7.92
N GLU A 121 5.22 3.23 -7.85
CA GLU A 121 6.62 2.86 -8.04
C GLU A 121 7.13 1.87 -6.99
N ALA A 122 6.73 2.05 -5.73
CA ALA A 122 7.04 1.13 -4.63
C ALA A 122 6.44 -0.26 -4.89
N ALA A 123 5.18 -0.31 -5.34
CA ALA A 123 4.51 -1.56 -5.72
C ALA A 123 5.25 -2.29 -6.85
N ARG A 124 5.72 -1.54 -7.86
CA ARG A 124 6.48 -2.08 -8.99
C ARG A 124 7.83 -2.63 -8.54
N GLU A 125 8.60 -1.86 -7.78
CA GLU A 125 9.89 -2.28 -7.26
C GLU A 125 9.74 -3.54 -6.39
N TYR A 126 8.74 -3.57 -5.51
CA TYR A 126 8.44 -4.75 -4.70
C TYR A 126 8.09 -5.96 -5.57
N MET A 127 7.23 -5.81 -6.57
CA MET A 127 6.85 -6.92 -7.44
C MET A 127 8.05 -7.49 -8.24
N LEU A 128 8.99 -6.63 -8.63
CA LEU A 128 10.19 -7.00 -9.39
C LEU A 128 11.26 -7.68 -8.52
N THR A 129 11.45 -7.18 -7.30
CA THR A 129 12.57 -7.56 -6.43
C THR A 129 12.19 -8.50 -5.30
N GLY A 130 10.93 -8.48 -4.88
CA GLY A 130 10.45 -9.11 -3.64
C GLY A 130 10.99 -8.46 -2.36
N ALA A 131 11.66 -7.32 -2.47
CA ALA A 131 12.33 -6.64 -1.37
C ALA A 131 11.67 -5.29 -1.04
N ARG A 132 11.98 -4.77 0.15
CA ARG A 132 11.53 -3.45 0.60
C ARG A 132 12.00 -2.38 -0.39
N PRO A 133 11.10 -1.49 -0.87
CA PRO A 133 11.46 -0.41 -1.78
C PRO A 133 12.61 0.45 -1.24
N THR A 134 13.51 0.87 -2.11
CA THR A 134 14.78 1.48 -1.70
C THR A 134 14.79 3.01 -1.76
N PHE A 135 13.86 3.62 -2.52
CA PHE A 135 13.78 5.07 -2.70
C PHE A 135 12.96 5.79 -1.63
N LEU A 136 12.33 5.06 -0.70
CA LEU A 136 11.67 5.60 0.48
C LEU A 136 12.44 5.21 1.73
N ARG A 137 12.49 6.12 2.72
CA ARG A 137 12.96 5.79 4.06
C ARG A 137 11.84 5.09 4.81
N PHE A 138 12.10 3.93 5.40
CA PHE A 138 11.09 3.19 6.17
C PHE A 138 11.28 3.40 7.67
N ASP A 139 10.21 3.80 8.36
CA ASP A 139 10.21 4.15 9.78
C ASP A 139 9.04 3.48 10.52
N GLY A 140 9.37 2.66 11.52
CA GLY A 140 8.38 1.99 12.38
C GLY A 140 7.79 2.89 13.47
N ASN A 141 8.39 4.07 13.70
CA ASN A 141 7.97 5.03 14.74
C ASN A 141 7.36 6.32 14.17
N ALA A 142 7.07 6.35 12.86
CA ALA A 142 6.51 7.52 12.19
C ALA A 142 5.20 8.01 12.81
#